data_AF-A0A7Z0MZI5-F1
#
_entry.id   AF-A0A7Z0MZI5-F1
#
_cell.length_a   1.000
_cell.length_b   1.000
_cell.length_c   1.000
_cell.angle_alpha   90.00
_cell.angle_beta   90.00
_cell.angle_gamma   90.00
#
_symmetry.space_group_name_H-M   'P 1'
#
loop_
_entity.id
_entity.type
_entity.pdbx_description
1 polymer ?
#
loop_
_entity_poly.entity_id
_entity_poly.type
_entity_poly.pdbx_seq_one_letter_code
_entity_poly.pdbx_strand_id
1 'polypeptide(L)' 'MTEEEIGYALAKQLKTAHSIESNYGHIYLDEELHKAVDAALRPILERRLAQLEGEF' A
#
# COMPACT_ATOMS: atom_id res chain seq x y z
N MET A 1 3.20 5.08 -10.72
CA MET A 1 2.65 3.77 -10.37
C MET A 1 2.33 3.02 -11.63
N THR A 2 3.36 2.37 -12.16
CA THR A 2 3.28 1.30 -13.16
C THR A 2 2.71 0.03 -12.50
N GLU A 3 2.35 -0.96 -13.32
CA GLU A 3 1.89 -2.28 -12.87
C GLU A 3 2.90 -2.93 -11.91
N GLU A 4 4.19 -2.90 -12.28
CA GLU A 4 5.29 -3.44 -11.48
C GLU A 4 5.42 -2.72 -10.13
N GLU A 5 5.25 -1.39 -10.09
CA GLU A 5 5.28 -0.61 -8.85
C GLU A 5 4.13 -0.99 -7.91
N ILE A 6 2.93 -1.25 -8.44
CA ILE A 6 1.77 -1.65 -7.64
C ILE A 6 1.90 -3.09 -7.15
N GLY A 7 2.32 -4.02 -8.02
CA GLY A 7 2.59 -5.40 -7.67
C GLY A 7 3.66 -5.51 -6.57
N TYR A 8 4.74 -4.74 -6.68
CA TYR A 8 5.78 -4.66 -5.64
C TYR A 8 5.26 -4.06 -4.34
N ALA A 9 4.43 -3.01 -4.41
CA ALA A 9 3.82 -2.39 -3.24
C ALA A 9 2.92 -3.37 -2.46
N LEU A 10 2.08 -4.13 -3.17
CA LEU A 10 1.22 -5.18 -2.59
C LEU A 10 2.02 -6.36 -2.02
N ALA A 11 3.03 -6.84 -2.76
CA ALA A 11 3.78 -8.03 -2.37
C ALA A 11 4.77 -7.78 -1.23
N LYS A 12 5.37 -6.58 -1.16
CA LYS A 12 6.50 -6.30 -0.27
C LYS A 12 6.32 -5.04 0.57
N GLN A 13 6.05 -3.88 -0.03
CA GLN A 13 6.12 -2.62 0.75
C GLN A 13 5.02 -2.48 1.79
N LEU A 14 3.78 -2.87 1.48
CA LEU A 14 2.65 -2.77 2.41
C LEU A 14 2.88 -3.65 3.65
N LYS A 15 3.41 -4.86 3.44
CA LYS A 15 3.74 -5.81 4.50
C LYS A 15 4.90 -5.36 5.38
N THR A 16 5.86 -4.63 4.84
CA THR A 16 7.06 -4.13 5.58
C THR A 16 6.96 -2.65 5.95
N ALA A 17 5.80 -2.03 5.76
CA ALA A 17 5.59 -0.62 6.08
C ALA A 17 5.74 -0.43 7.60
N HIS A 18 6.62 0.49 7.99
CA HIS A 18 6.95 0.77 9.39
C HIS A 18 6.76 2.26 9.72
N SER A 19 6.59 3.10 8.70
CA SER A 19 6.23 4.50 8.88
C SER A 19 5.46 5.04 7.68
N ILE A 20 4.71 6.10 7.89
CA ILE A 20 4.10 6.94 6.85
C ILE A 20 4.76 8.31 6.89
N GLU A 21 5.10 8.83 5.72
CA GLU A 21 5.56 10.21 5.58
C GLU A 21 4.37 11.17 5.62
N SER A 22 4.46 12.18 6.47
CA SER A 22 3.46 13.21 6.66
C SER A 22 4.13 14.59 6.65
N ASN A 23 3.35 15.65 6.47
CA ASN A 23 3.84 17.04 6.61
C ASN A 23 4.40 17.34 8.01
N TYR A 24 4.12 16.48 8.99
CA TYR A 24 4.64 16.55 10.36
C TYR A 24 5.85 15.63 10.60
N GLY A 25 6.40 15.01 9.55
CA GLY A 25 7.50 14.05 9.61
C GLY A 25 7.04 12.60 9.49
N HIS A 26 7.84 11.68 10.01
CA HIS A 26 7.54 10.25 9.97
C HIS A 26 6.62 9.85 11.12
N ILE A 27 5.48 9.25 10.76
CA ILE A 27 4.59 8.60 11.72
C ILE A 27 4.94 7.12 11.72
N TYR A 28 5.55 6.63 12.79
CA TYR A 28 5.83 5.21 12.95
C TYR A 28 4.52 4.43 13.10
N LEU A 29 4.45 3.30 12.41
CA LEU A 29 3.30 2.40 12.47
C LEU A 29 3.54 1.40 13.59
N ASP A 30 2.72 1.47 14.64
CA ASP A 30 2.55 0.36 15.55
C ASP A 30 1.70 -0.75 14.90
N GLU A 31 1.47 -1.86 15.60
CA GLU A 31 0.73 -2.99 15.05
C GLU A 31 -0.72 -2.65 14.66
N GLU A 32 -1.37 -1.74 15.39
CA GLU A 32 -2.75 -1.34 15.11
C GLU A 32 -2.81 -0.46 13.86
N LEU A 33 -1.94 0.54 13.77
CA LEU A 33 -1.82 1.42 12.62
C LEU A 33 -1.37 0.66 11.38
N HIS A 34 -0.45 -0.30 11.51
CA HIS A 34 -0.02 -1.14 10.39
C HIS A 34 -1.19 -1.91 9.79
N LYS A 35 -2.02 -2.55 10.63
CA LYS A 35 -3.22 -3.27 10.19
C LYS A 35 -4.24 -2.33 9.53
N ALA A 36 -4.46 -1.14 10.08
CA ALA A 36 -5.38 -0.16 9.52
C ALA A 36 -4.92 0.30 8.13
N VAL A 37 -3.62 0.54 7.97
CA VAL A 37 -3.01 0.95 6.70
C VAL A 37 -3.08 -0.16 5.65
N ASP A 38 -2.78 -1.40 6.03
CA ASP A 38 -2.90 -2.55 5.12
C ASP A 38 -4.35 -2.73 4.66
N ALA A 39 -5.31 -2.73 5.59
CA ALA A 39 -6.73 -2.89 5.28
C ALA A 39 -7.28 -1.77 4.39
N ALA A 40 -6.79 -0.54 4.53
CA ALA A 40 -7.22 0.60 3.73
C ALA A 40 -6.58 0.59 2.32
N LEU A 41 -5.28 0.32 2.22
CA LEU A 41 -4.54 0.44 0.96
C LEU A 41 -4.66 -0.79 0.06
N ARG A 42 -4.72 -2.00 0.64
CA ARG A 42 -4.81 -3.26 -0.12
C ARG A 42 -5.92 -3.26 -1.19
N PRO A 43 -7.20 -3.00 -0.87
CA PRO A 43 -8.25 -3.03 -1.89
C PRO A 43 -8.09 -1.92 -2.96
N ILE A 44 -7.45 -0.80 -2.62
CA ILE A 44 -7.21 0.29 -3.56
C ILE A 44 -6.14 -0.12 -4.57
N LEU A 45 -5.05 -0.72 -4.08
CA LEU A 45 -3.93 -1.17 -4.91
C LEU A 45 -4.33 -2.36 -5.79
N GLU A 46 -5.06 -3.34 -5.24
CA GLU A 46 -5.59 -4.49 -6.01
C GLU A 46 -6.51 -4.01 -7.14
N ARG A 47 -7.44 -3.09 -6.84
CA ARG A 47 -8.29 -2.51 -7.87
C ARG A 47 -7.47 -1.84 -8.96
N ARG A 48 -6.50 -1.00 -8.60
CA ARG A 48 -5.63 -0.30 -9.57
C ARG A 48 -4.81 -1.27 -10.42
N LEU A 49 -4.34 -2.37 -9.84
CA LEU A 49 -3.63 -3.41 -10.57
C LEU A 49 -4.53 -4.04 -11.64
N ALA A 50 -5.74 -4.45 -11.27
CA ALA A 50 -6.72 -5.00 -12.22
C ALA A 50 -7.03 -4.02 -13.37
N GLN A 51 -7.09 -2.71 -13.10
CA GLN A 51 -7.28 -1.70 -14.16
C GLN A 51 -6.11 -1.64 -15.15
N LEU A 52 -4.89 -1.85 -14.67
CA LEU A 52 -3.68 -1.83 -15.50
C LEU A 52 -3.52 -3.14 -16.29
N GLU A 53 -3.91 -4.26 -15.69
CA GLU A 53 -3.94 -5.58 -16.33
C GLU A 53 -5.05 -5.71 -17.40
N GLY A 54 -5.95 -4.73 -17.46
CA GLY A 54 -7.05 -4.70 -18.43
C GLY A 54 -8.22 -5.61 -18.05
N GLU A 55 -8.31 -6.02 -16.79
CA GLU A 55 -9.47 -6.74 -16.25
C GLU A 55 -10.64 -5.76 -16.04
N PHE A 56 -11.42 -5.53 -17.10
CA PHE A 56 -12.75 -4.89 -17.07
C PHE A 56 -13.72 -5.56 -18.05
#